data_AF-A0A0B1SSA9-F1
#
_entry.id   AF-A0A0B1SSA9-F1
#
_cell.length_a   1.000
_cell.length_b   1.000
_cell.length_c   1.000
_cell.angle_alpha   90.00
_cell.angle_beta   90.00
_cell.angle_gamma   90.00
#
_symmetry.space_group_name_H-M   'P 1'
#
loop_
_entity.id
_entity.type
_entity.pdbx_description
1 polymer ?
#
loop_
_entity_poly.entity_id
_entity_poly.type
_entity_poly.pdbx_seq_one_letter_code
_entity_poly.pdbx_strand_id
1 'polypeptide(L)'
;MRSYLDDESVSFVKNPHTKLDEAAIAFEARLKKLRTKQIPFLEGVPHSLSPNLPPLFPSWTLTCIGPNSYYTHSYGLRDQPNLKLGGEYLYPVSVQLEVDPVSWDRDMQYVQAIEGVSSRPPPRKPRRLPAEIEKVKLFVGMEYECPRGHRFFVAENGEPLRLPKNSNARSALNRESDDEFLHCDFPLRRQCTCRKLPVQTAQLMRVHVVTPKAPITVTIQPAVEIPGQEGYFGTGEGPLQLSWARYYILQLPFIYSGPSGVWIPPVGVERVGTFKGDAIQVKYIPMLSRR
;
A
#
# COMPACT_ATOMS: atom_id res chain seq x y z
N MET A 1 -48.00 21.88 -29.09
CA MET A 1 -47.67 21.70 -27.67
C MET A 1 -47.58 20.21 -27.42
N ARG A 2 -46.37 19.63 -27.45
CA ARG A 2 -46.15 18.20 -27.22
C ARG A 2 -45.87 18.01 -25.72
N SER A 3 -46.68 17.16 -25.09
CA SER A 3 -46.54 16.74 -23.69
C SER A 3 -45.20 16.04 -23.49
N TYR A 4 -44.44 16.43 -22.48
CA TYR A 4 -43.10 15.91 -22.14
C TYR A 4 -43.18 14.66 -21.23
N LEU A 5 -44.35 13.99 -21.13
CA LEU A 5 -44.61 12.98 -20.10
C LEU A 5 -44.80 11.55 -20.61
N ASP A 6 -44.63 11.28 -21.91
CA ASP A 6 -44.99 9.97 -22.48
C ASP A 6 -43.79 9.05 -22.85
N ASP A 7 -42.54 9.41 -22.52
CA ASP A 7 -41.34 8.65 -22.95
C ASP A 7 -40.40 8.19 -21.83
N GLU A 8 -40.88 8.04 -20.59
CA GLU A 8 -40.14 7.26 -19.58
C GLU A 8 -40.68 5.83 -19.52
N SER A 9 -40.21 4.98 -20.42
CA SER A 9 -40.19 3.54 -20.17
C SER A 9 -39.39 3.29 -18.89
N VAL A 10 -40.09 3.09 -17.78
CA VAL A 10 -39.51 2.66 -16.50
C VAL A 10 -38.80 1.34 -16.76
N SER A 11 -37.49 1.40 -17.02
CA SER A 11 -36.67 0.20 -16.99
C SER A 11 -36.74 -0.34 -15.56
N PHE A 12 -37.39 -1.49 -15.40
CA PHE A 12 -37.33 -2.24 -14.15
C PHE A 12 -35.85 -2.57 -13.90
N VAL A 13 -35.19 -1.76 -13.07
CA VAL A 13 -33.85 -2.07 -12.58
C VAL A 13 -33.99 -3.39 -11.83
N LYS A 14 -33.54 -4.49 -12.44
CA LYS A 14 -33.51 -5.81 -11.82
C LYS A 14 -32.93 -5.64 -10.41
N ASN A 15 -33.64 -6.19 -9.42
CA ASN A 15 -33.26 -6.10 -8.02
C ASN A 15 -31.75 -6.43 -7.88
N PRO A 16 -30.90 -5.52 -7.39
CA PRO A 16 -29.45 -5.73 -7.34
C PRO A 16 -29.05 -7.00 -6.56
N HIS A 17 -29.93 -7.51 -5.69
CA HIS A 17 -29.74 -8.79 -5.01
C HIS A 17 -29.74 -10.00 -5.96
N THR A 18 -30.54 -10.00 -7.04
CA THR A 18 -30.58 -11.11 -8.00
C THR A 18 -29.25 -11.35 -8.73
N LYS A 19 -28.49 -10.29 -9.01
CA LYS A 19 -27.15 -10.41 -9.61
C LYS A 19 -26.11 -10.99 -8.64
N LEU A 20 -26.26 -10.70 -7.34
CA LEU A 20 -25.39 -11.27 -6.31
C LEU A 20 -25.68 -12.76 -6.12
N ASP A 21 -26.94 -13.17 -6.17
CA ASP A 21 -27.36 -14.56 -6.08
C ASP A 21 -26.85 -15.39 -7.28
N GLU A 22 -26.99 -14.88 -8.51
CA GLU A 22 -26.44 -15.52 -9.71
C GLU A 22 -24.91 -15.68 -9.64
N ALA A 23 -24.20 -14.64 -9.17
CA ALA A 23 -22.76 -14.68 -8.99
C ALA A 23 -22.33 -15.71 -7.93
N ALA A 24 -23.06 -15.80 -6.80
CA ALA A 24 -22.82 -16.77 -5.76
C ALA A 24 -23.04 -18.21 -6.26
N ILE A 25 -24.11 -18.46 -7.01
CA ILE A 25 -24.39 -19.78 -7.60
C ILE A 25 -23.30 -20.17 -8.62
N ALA A 26 -22.93 -19.25 -9.53
CA ALA A 26 -21.87 -19.49 -10.50
C ALA A 26 -20.52 -19.76 -9.81
N PHE A 27 -20.28 -19.09 -8.69
CA PHE A 27 -19.10 -19.25 -7.86
C PHE A 27 -19.03 -20.65 -7.21
N GLU A 28 -20.11 -21.10 -6.58
CA GLU A 28 -20.20 -22.45 -6.02
C GLU A 28 -20.01 -23.54 -7.09
N ALA A 29 -20.60 -23.33 -8.28
CA ALA A 29 -20.42 -24.25 -9.41
C ALA A 29 -18.95 -24.32 -9.86
N ARG A 30 -18.24 -23.18 -9.93
CA ARG A 30 -16.80 -23.12 -10.24
C ARG A 30 -15.97 -23.83 -9.18
N LEU A 31 -16.25 -23.60 -7.89
CA LEU A 31 -15.61 -24.29 -6.77
C LEU A 31 -15.78 -25.81 -6.87
N LYS A 32 -17.00 -26.28 -7.11
CA LYS A 32 -17.29 -27.70 -7.29
C LYS A 32 -16.45 -28.30 -8.43
N LYS A 33 -16.36 -27.61 -9.57
CA LYS A 33 -15.55 -28.03 -10.72
C LYS A 33 -14.05 -28.11 -10.38
N LEU A 34 -13.52 -27.13 -9.65
CA LEU A 34 -12.11 -27.13 -9.23
C LEU A 34 -11.80 -28.28 -8.27
N ARG A 35 -12.68 -28.51 -7.28
CA ARG A 35 -12.58 -29.64 -6.33
C ARG A 35 -12.66 -30.98 -7.05
N THR A 36 -13.58 -31.15 -8.00
CA THR A 36 -13.69 -32.38 -8.81
C THR A 36 -12.44 -32.65 -9.64
N LYS A 37 -11.76 -31.60 -10.12
CA LYS A 37 -10.49 -31.73 -10.87
C LYS A 37 -9.26 -31.97 -9.98
N GLN A 38 -9.42 -32.03 -8.65
CA GLN A 38 -8.33 -32.19 -7.67
C GLN A 38 -7.18 -31.19 -7.87
N ILE A 39 -7.49 -29.99 -8.38
CA ILE A 39 -6.49 -28.92 -8.49
C ILE A 39 -6.24 -28.41 -7.07
N PRO A 40 -5.02 -28.43 -6.54
CA PRO A 40 -4.75 -27.92 -5.21
C PRO A 40 -4.73 -26.39 -5.24
N PHE A 41 -5.52 -25.77 -4.36
CA PHE A 41 -5.58 -24.32 -4.16
C PHE A 41 -5.81 -24.02 -2.69
N LEU A 42 -5.41 -22.83 -2.26
CA LEU A 42 -5.70 -22.33 -0.93
C LEU A 42 -7.06 -21.60 -0.95
N GLU A 43 -8.03 -22.04 -0.15
CA GLU A 43 -9.35 -21.41 -0.06
C GLU A 43 -9.33 -20.07 0.70
N GLY A 44 -8.36 -19.90 1.60
CA GLY A 44 -8.17 -18.71 2.41
C GLY A 44 -7.14 -17.72 1.84
N VAL A 45 -6.78 -16.76 2.68
CA VAL A 45 -5.68 -15.83 2.46
C VAL A 45 -4.35 -16.56 2.71
N PRO A 46 -3.29 -16.32 1.91
CA PRO A 46 -1.98 -16.88 2.21
C PRO A 46 -1.52 -16.56 3.63
N HIS A 47 -1.05 -17.59 4.31
CA HIS A 47 -0.72 -17.57 5.74
C HIS A 47 0.52 -18.44 6.00
N SER A 48 1.35 -18.07 6.98
CA SER A 48 2.62 -18.73 7.25
C SER A 48 2.51 -20.22 7.61
N LEU A 49 1.38 -20.63 8.17
CA LEU A 49 1.04 -22.02 8.50
C LEU A 49 0.24 -22.74 7.40
N SER A 50 -0.12 -22.06 6.31
CA SER A 50 -0.82 -22.67 5.19
C SER A 50 0.16 -23.38 4.24
N PRO A 51 -0.28 -24.44 3.54
CA PRO A 51 0.54 -25.04 2.50
C PRO A 51 0.85 -24.01 1.40
N ASN A 52 2.00 -24.15 0.76
CA ASN A 52 2.43 -23.28 -0.33
C ASN A 52 1.65 -23.60 -1.62
N LEU A 53 0.41 -23.14 -1.67
CA LEU A 53 -0.52 -23.30 -2.78
C LEU A 53 -1.00 -21.91 -3.22
N PRO A 54 -1.27 -21.74 -4.53
CA PRO A 54 -1.84 -20.49 -5.01
C PRO A 54 -3.21 -20.27 -4.37
N PRO A 55 -3.50 -19.05 -3.89
CA PRO A 55 -4.82 -18.74 -3.35
C PRO A 55 -5.86 -18.75 -4.46
N LEU A 56 -7.05 -19.22 -4.12
CA LEU A 56 -8.18 -19.30 -5.03
C LEU A 56 -8.61 -17.91 -5.53
N PHE A 57 -8.43 -16.88 -4.70
CA PHE A 57 -8.64 -15.47 -5.05
C PHE A 57 -7.40 -14.64 -4.76
N PRO A 58 -7.13 -13.60 -5.56
CA PRO A 58 -6.15 -12.59 -5.22
C PRO A 58 -6.65 -11.81 -3.99
N SER A 59 -6.15 -12.18 -2.82
CA SER A 59 -6.43 -11.48 -1.55
C SER A 59 -5.44 -10.34 -1.31
N TRP A 60 -4.25 -10.44 -1.90
CA TRP A 60 -3.23 -9.41 -1.97
C TRP A 60 -3.03 -8.99 -3.41
N THR A 61 -2.83 -7.70 -3.67
CA THR A 61 -2.54 -7.24 -5.03
C THR A 61 -1.60 -6.05 -4.97
N LEU A 62 -0.43 -6.18 -5.60
CA LEU A 62 0.49 -5.07 -5.81
C LEU A 62 0.26 -4.50 -7.21
N THR A 63 -0.13 -3.23 -7.28
CA THR A 63 -0.36 -2.54 -8.56
C THR A 63 0.61 -1.38 -8.71
N CYS A 64 1.35 -1.37 -9.83
CA CYS A 64 2.07 -0.18 -10.28
C CYS A 64 1.05 0.79 -10.90
N ILE A 65 0.74 1.87 -10.18
CA ILE A 65 -0.24 2.87 -10.63
C ILE A 65 0.33 3.72 -11.76
N GLY A 66 1.65 3.96 -11.75
CA GLY A 66 2.30 4.75 -12.78
C GLY A 66 3.58 5.43 -12.31
N PRO A 67 3.97 6.52 -12.97
CA PRO A 67 5.12 7.34 -12.58
C PRO A 67 4.97 7.90 -11.16
N ASN A 68 6.09 8.09 -10.46
CA ASN A 68 6.09 8.67 -9.12
C ASN A 68 5.53 10.11 -9.06
N SER A 69 5.45 10.82 -10.19
CA SER A 69 4.89 12.17 -10.31
C SER A 69 3.38 12.25 -10.04
N TYR A 70 2.68 11.11 -9.98
CA TYR A 70 1.28 11.05 -9.54
C TYR A 70 1.10 11.44 -8.07
N TYR A 71 2.18 11.37 -7.29
CA TYR A 71 2.27 11.98 -5.98
C TYR A 71 3.28 13.13 -6.00
N THR A 72 2.95 14.24 -5.34
CA THR A 72 3.93 15.30 -5.10
C THR A 72 3.82 15.77 -3.66
N HIS A 73 4.96 15.99 -2.99
CA HIS A 73 4.97 16.52 -1.63
C HIS A 73 4.32 17.92 -1.50
N SER A 74 4.17 18.65 -2.61
CA SER A 74 3.51 19.96 -2.62
C SER A 74 1.98 19.87 -2.66
N TYR A 75 1.43 18.90 -3.41
CA TYR A 75 -0.03 18.81 -3.66
C TYR A 75 -0.67 17.51 -3.16
N GLY A 76 0.10 16.59 -2.59
CA GLY A 76 -0.37 15.27 -2.18
C GLY A 76 -0.74 14.38 -3.38
N LEU A 77 -1.60 13.41 -3.11
CA LEU A 77 -2.32 12.60 -4.08
C LEU A 77 -3.47 13.40 -4.70
N ARG A 78 -3.64 13.31 -6.01
CA ARG A 78 -4.74 13.96 -6.73
C ARG A 78 -5.89 12.99 -6.98
N ASP A 79 -7.10 13.55 -7.06
CA ASP A 79 -8.32 12.87 -7.51
C ASP A 79 -8.66 11.58 -6.75
N GLN A 80 -8.31 11.52 -5.46
CA GLN A 80 -8.64 10.38 -4.59
C GLN A 80 -10.02 10.57 -3.95
N PRO A 81 -11.03 9.79 -4.34
CA PRO A 81 -12.37 9.93 -3.78
C PRO A 81 -12.36 9.55 -2.29
N ASN A 82 -13.19 10.23 -1.51
CA ASN A 82 -13.45 9.98 -0.09
C ASN A 82 -12.25 10.06 0.85
N LEU A 83 -11.10 10.55 0.37
CA LEU A 83 -9.99 10.92 1.22
C LEU A 83 -10.37 12.20 1.96
N LYS A 84 -10.07 12.26 3.26
CA LYS A 84 -10.37 13.46 4.03
C LYS A 84 -9.53 14.64 3.59
N LEU A 85 -10.15 15.81 3.56
CA LEU A 85 -9.47 17.07 3.24
C LEU A 85 -8.24 17.29 4.14
N GLY A 86 -7.09 17.51 3.53
CA GLY A 86 -5.79 17.64 4.20
C GLY A 86 -5.14 16.29 4.56
N GLY A 87 -5.72 15.19 4.10
CA GLY A 87 -5.25 13.81 4.26
C GLY A 87 -4.74 13.21 2.95
N GLU A 88 -4.43 14.02 1.96
CA GLU A 88 -3.92 13.62 0.63
C GLU A 88 -2.41 13.32 0.65
N TYR A 89 -1.76 13.46 1.79
CA TYR A 89 -0.31 13.40 1.90
C TYR A 89 0.15 12.04 2.40
N LEU A 90 1.22 11.56 1.77
CA LEU A 90 1.94 10.37 2.21
C LEU A 90 3.03 10.79 3.20
N TYR A 91 3.37 9.88 4.10
CA TYR A 91 4.44 10.08 5.07
C TYR A 91 5.79 10.12 4.34
N PRO A 92 6.59 11.18 4.48
CA PRO A 92 7.94 11.23 3.94
C PRO A 92 8.86 10.34 4.78
N VAL A 93 9.63 9.48 4.13
CA VAL A 93 10.61 8.62 4.80
C VAL A 93 11.97 8.90 4.21
N SER A 94 12.96 9.18 5.06
CA SER A 94 14.34 9.40 4.63
C SER A 94 15.21 8.25 5.09
N VAL A 95 15.77 7.49 4.14
CA VAL A 95 16.63 6.34 4.43
C VAL A 95 18.07 6.73 4.18
N GLN A 96 18.95 6.39 5.12
CA GLN A 96 20.39 6.54 5.00
C GLN A 96 20.99 5.22 4.49
N LEU A 97 21.74 5.28 3.40
CA LEU A 97 22.31 4.12 2.74
C LEU A 97 23.83 4.24 2.72
N GLU A 98 24.50 3.20 3.21
CA GLU A 98 25.94 3.07 3.02
C GLU A 98 26.23 2.61 1.60
N VAL A 99 27.00 3.40 0.84
CA VAL A 99 27.26 3.13 -0.57
C VAL A 99 28.74 3.28 -0.91
N ASP A 100 29.19 2.49 -1.90
CA ASP A 100 30.41 2.78 -2.65
C ASP A 100 30.13 3.98 -3.58
N PRO A 101 30.81 5.12 -3.40
CA PRO A 101 30.50 6.34 -4.13
C PRO A 101 30.65 6.21 -5.65
N VAL A 102 31.60 5.39 -6.11
CA VAL A 102 31.88 5.20 -7.54
C VAL A 102 30.72 4.45 -8.20
N SER A 103 30.28 3.36 -7.58
CA SER A 103 29.14 2.58 -8.05
C SER A 103 27.85 3.39 -7.97
N TRP A 104 27.64 4.13 -6.89
CA TRP A 104 26.46 4.97 -6.71
C TRP A 104 26.34 6.05 -7.79
N ASP A 105 27.41 6.81 -8.05
CA ASP A 105 27.42 7.86 -9.07
C ASP A 105 27.12 7.30 -10.47
N ARG A 106 27.69 6.12 -10.79
CA ARG A 106 27.43 5.43 -12.07
C ARG A 106 25.96 5.01 -12.17
N ASP A 107 25.43 4.35 -11.15
CA ASP A 107 24.07 3.81 -11.17
C ASP A 107 23.03 4.95 -11.13
N MET A 108 23.34 6.06 -10.45
CA MET A 108 22.58 7.30 -10.49
C MET A 108 22.48 7.88 -11.90
N GLN A 109 23.60 7.95 -12.64
CA GLN A 109 23.61 8.42 -14.02
C GLN A 109 22.74 7.54 -14.92
N TYR A 110 22.78 6.22 -14.72
CA TYR A 110 21.94 5.28 -15.45
C TYR A 110 20.44 5.50 -15.18
N VAL A 111 20.03 5.61 -13.91
CA VAL A 111 18.63 5.89 -13.54
C VAL A 111 18.18 7.23 -14.09
N GLN A 112 19.00 8.27 -14.01
CA GLN A 112 18.67 9.60 -14.56
C GLN A 112 18.46 9.58 -16.08
N ALA A 113 19.30 8.82 -16.81
CA ALA A 113 19.20 8.66 -18.26
C ALA A 113 17.91 7.95 -18.66
N ILE A 114 17.51 6.89 -17.94
CA ILE A 114 16.27 6.15 -18.21
C ILE A 114 15.02 6.96 -17.85
N GLU A 115 15.03 7.63 -16.70
CA GLU A 115 13.86 8.34 -16.18
C GLU A 115 13.69 9.76 -16.75
N GLY A 116 14.51 10.13 -17.74
CA GLY A 116 14.42 11.39 -18.47
C GLY A 116 14.61 12.63 -17.58
N VAL A 117 15.39 12.52 -16.50
CA VAL A 117 15.66 13.64 -15.60
C VAL A 117 16.80 14.47 -16.21
N SER A 118 16.59 15.78 -16.37
CA SER A 118 17.59 16.71 -16.91
C SER A 118 18.95 16.49 -16.24
N SER A 119 19.95 16.21 -17.07
CA SER A 119 21.34 15.88 -16.72
C SER A 119 22.08 17.11 -16.18
N ARG A 120 21.78 17.54 -14.94
CA ARG A 120 22.78 18.32 -14.19
C ARG A 120 23.79 17.34 -13.62
N PRO A 121 25.06 17.41 -14.05
CA PRO A 121 26.10 16.57 -13.47
C PRO A 121 26.11 16.81 -11.95
N PRO A 122 26.16 15.77 -11.11
CA PRO A 122 26.37 15.98 -9.69
C PRO A 122 27.67 16.77 -9.50
N PRO A 123 27.71 17.76 -8.59
CA PRO A 123 28.93 18.49 -8.29
C PRO A 123 30.02 17.49 -7.88
N ARG A 124 31.19 17.55 -8.54
CA ARG A 124 32.34 16.70 -8.24
C ARG A 124 32.81 16.99 -6.81
N LYS A 125 32.40 16.17 -5.84
CA LYS A 125 32.97 16.22 -4.47
C LYS A 125 34.42 15.72 -4.50
N PRO A 126 35.38 16.41 -3.86
CA PRO A 126 36.78 15.97 -3.80
C PRO A 126 36.92 14.67 -3.00
N ARG A 127 37.85 13.82 -3.46
CA ARG A 127 38.40 12.55 -2.92
C ARG A 127 37.62 11.94 -1.72
N ARG A 128 36.81 10.93 -2.02
CA ARG A 128 35.81 10.32 -1.11
C ARG A 128 36.40 9.17 -0.28
N LEU A 129 35.88 9.03 0.95
CA LEU A 129 36.14 7.90 1.85
C LEU A 129 35.59 6.58 1.26
N PRO A 130 36.01 5.40 1.75
CA PRO A 130 35.60 4.09 1.19
C PRO A 130 34.09 3.81 1.24
N ALA A 131 33.37 4.45 2.16
CA ALA A 131 31.92 4.38 2.29
C ALA A 131 31.37 5.80 2.52
N GLU A 132 30.39 6.20 1.70
CA GLU A 132 29.64 7.46 1.88
C GLU A 132 28.20 7.09 2.27
N ILE A 133 27.60 7.89 3.16
CA ILE A 133 26.19 7.77 3.51
C ILE A 133 25.40 8.65 2.54
N GLU A 134 24.56 8.01 1.72
CA GLU A 134 23.65 8.69 0.81
C GLU A 134 22.22 8.66 1.36
N LYS A 135 21.54 9.81 1.35
CA LYS A 135 20.17 9.96 1.87
C LYS A 135 19.18 9.91 0.71
N VAL A 136 18.27 8.95 0.72
CA VAL A 136 17.17 8.84 -0.24
C VAL A 136 15.82 9.08 0.42
N LYS A 137 14.91 9.77 -0.28
CA LYS A 137 13.56 10.04 0.22
C LYS A 137 12.51 9.27 -0.59
N LEU A 138 11.73 8.45 0.09
CA LEU A 138 10.52 7.81 -0.44
C LEU A 138 9.28 8.37 0.28
N PHE A 139 8.10 8.03 -0.21
CA PHE A 139 6.85 8.39 0.46
C PHE A 139 5.98 7.15 0.65
N VAL A 140 5.50 6.96 1.87
CA VAL A 140 4.73 5.78 2.26
C VAL A 140 3.41 6.20 2.91
N GLY A 141 2.31 5.51 2.62
CA GLY A 141 1.03 5.77 3.27
C GLY A 141 0.32 4.49 3.68
N MET A 142 -0.02 4.39 4.95
CA MET A 142 -0.89 3.34 5.47
C MET A 142 -2.34 3.83 5.42
N GLU A 143 -3.10 3.38 4.42
CA GLU A 143 -4.45 3.87 4.13
C GLU A 143 -5.51 3.05 4.86
N TYR A 144 -6.27 3.72 5.73
CA TYR A 144 -7.40 3.15 6.42
C TYR A 144 -8.71 3.52 5.76
N GLU A 145 -9.62 2.56 5.62
CA GLU A 145 -10.97 2.76 5.08
C GLU A 145 -12.01 2.21 6.07
N CYS A 146 -13.11 2.95 6.28
CA CYS A 146 -14.24 2.50 7.10
C CYS A 146 -15.45 2.08 6.23
N PRO A 147 -16.44 1.36 6.79
CA PRO A 147 -17.66 0.97 6.06
C PRO A 147 -18.48 2.11 5.46
N ARG A 148 -18.25 3.36 5.91
CA ARG A 148 -18.87 4.56 5.34
C ARG A 148 -18.06 5.17 4.18
N GLY A 149 -16.97 4.53 3.77
CA GLY A 149 -16.09 4.97 2.70
C GLY A 149 -15.08 6.05 3.07
N HIS A 150 -15.03 6.54 4.32
CA HIS A 150 -14.00 7.52 4.70
C HIS A 150 -12.61 6.90 4.68
N ARG A 151 -11.69 7.56 3.98
CA ARG A 151 -10.30 7.16 3.84
C ARG A 151 -9.37 8.16 4.52
N PHE A 152 -8.28 7.67 5.12
CA PHE A 152 -7.23 8.52 5.71
C PHE A 152 -5.91 7.75 5.88
N PHE A 153 -4.79 8.48 5.84
CA PHE A 153 -3.47 7.96 6.20
C PHE A 153 -3.15 8.20 7.67
N VAL A 154 -2.11 7.53 8.16
CA VAL A 154 -1.57 7.72 9.52
C VAL A 154 -0.09 8.08 9.48
N ALA A 155 0.38 8.73 10.54
CA ALA A 155 1.79 9.02 10.80
C ALA A 155 2.45 7.86 11.57
N GLU A 156 3.76 7.97 11.84
CA GLU A 156 4.57 6.96 12.55
C GLU A 156 4.00 6.57 13.93
N ASN A 157 3.46 7.54 14.67
CA ASN A 157 2.80 7.31 15.97
C ASN A 157 1.42 6.62 15.86
N GLY A 158 1.04 6.25 14.64
CA GLY A 158 -0.24 5.63 14.34
C GLY A 158 -1.42 6.57 14.48
N GLU A 159 -1.25 7.90 14.55
CA GLU A 159 -2.35 8.88 14.54
C GLU A 159 -2.66 9.37 13.11
N PRO A 160 -3.91 9.80 12.82
CA PRO A 160 -4.29 10.23 11.49
C PRO A 160 -3.41 11.39 10.99
N LEU A 161 -2.77 11.18 9.84
CA LEU A 161 -1.93 12.18 9.19
C LEU A 161 -2.84 13.26 8.58
N ARG A 162 -2.82 14.45 9.17
CA ARG A 162 -3.61 15.60 8.72
C ARG A 162 -2.75 16.84 8.69
N LEU A 163 -2.61 17.43 7.52
CA LEU A 163 -1.95 18.73 7.40
C LEU A 163 -2.95 19.87 7.64
N PRO A 164 -2.59 20.87 8.48
CA PRO A 164 -3.40 22.07 8.63
C PRO A 164 -3.61 22.78 7.29
N LYS A 165 -4.84 23.24 7.02
CA LYS A 165 -5.22 23.91 5.76
C LYS A 165 -4.37 25.12 5.38
N ASN A 166 -3.75 25.79 6.34
CA ASN A 166 -2.95 27.00 6.15
C ASN A 166 -1.45 26.74 6.32
N SER A 167 -1.05 25.49 6.54
CA SER A 167 0.37 25.14 6.60
C SER A 167 0.88 24.89 5.19
N ASN A 168 2.05 25.45 4.87
CA ASN A 168 2.77 25.00 3.70
C ASN A 168 3.08 23.51 3.91
N ALA A 169 2.45 22.62 3.13
CA ALA A 169 2.64 21.17 3.25
C ALA A 169 4.13 20.79 3.22
N ARG A 170 4.93 21.54 2.44
CA ARG A 170 6.39 21.46 2.43
C ARG A 170 7.01 21.64 3.81
N SER A 171 6.57 22.60 4.61
CA SER A 171 7.13 22.90 5.94
C SER A 171 6.66 21.90 7.00
N ALA A 172 5.42 21.42 6.92
CA ALA A 172 4.85 20.48 7.89
C ALA A 172 5.39 19.05 7.70
N LEU A 173 5.69 18.66 6.46
CA LEU A 173 6.28 17.35 6.10
C LEU A 173 7.83 17.41 5.94
N ASN A 174 8.47 18.56 6.18
CA ASN A 174 9.93 18.70 6.17
C ASN A 174 10.58 18.53 7.54
N ARG A 175 9.82 18.20 8.60
CA ARG A 175 10.47 17.57 9.75
C ARG A 175 11.11 16.31 9.18
N GLU A 176 12.44 16.25 9.18
CA GLU A 176 13.17 15.14 8.60
C GLU A 176 12.79 13.89 9.39
N SER A 177 11.81 13.16 8.88
CA SER A 177 11.48 11.84 9.39
C SER A 177 12.53 10.89 8.82
N ASP A 178 13.25 10.25 9.73
CA ASP A 178 14.17 9.15 9.43
C ASP A 178 13.36 7.93 8.94
N ASP A 179 13.98 6.75 8.95
CA ASP A 179 13.37 5.50 8.52
C ASP A 179 12.49 4.83 9.59
N GLU A 180 12.31 5.45 10.77
CA GLU A 180 11.50 4.92 11.89
C GLU A 180 10.10 4.45 11.45
N PHE A 181 9.44 5.18 10.55
CA PHE A 181 8.14 4.80 10.01
C PHE A 181 8.12 3.41 9.37
N LEU A 182 9.22 2.97 8.75
CA LEU A 182 9.33 1.64 8.13
C LEU A 182 9.41 0.52 9.18
N HIS A 183 9.86 0.85 10.38
CA HIS A 183 10.03 -0.07 11.51
C HIS A 183 8.81 -0.10 12.44
N CYS A 184 7.84 0.81 12.25
CA CYS A 184 6.63 0.86 13.06
C CYS A 184 5.64 -0.26 12.73
N ASP A 185 5.09 -0.86 13.78
CA ASP A 185 3.89 -1.69 13.70
C ASP A 185 2.64 -0.81 13.55
N PHE A 186 1.75 -1.16 12.62
CA PHE A 186 0.49 -0.46 12.39
C PHE A 186 -0.71 -1.35 12.72
N PRO A 187 -1.73 -0.85 13.44
CA PRO A 187 -2.87 -1.68 13.77
C PRO A 187 -3.69 -2.01 12.51
N LEU A 188 -4.11 -3.25 12.33
CA LEU A 188 -4.93 -3.65 11.16
C LEU A 188 -6.30 -2.94 11.19
N ARG A 189 -6.86 -2.74 12.38
CA ARG A 189 -8.10 -1.99 12.60
C ARG A 189 -7.92 -0.94 13.67
N ARG A 190 -8.60 0.19 13.52
CA ARG A 190 -8.59 1.29 14.48
C ARG A 190 -9.85 2.14 14.38
N GLN A 191 -10.05 3.04 15.33
CA GLN A 191 -11.09 4.06 15.25
C GLN A 191 -11.01 4.90 13.96
N CYS A 192 -12.12 5.01 13.24
CA CYS A 192 -12.28 5.94 12.12
C CYS A 192 -12.30 7.38 12.64
N THR A 193 -11.78 8.30 11.84
CA THR A 193 -11.91 9.75 12.08
C THR A 193 -13.33 10.30 11.84
N CYS A 194 -14.30 9.44 11.57
CA CYS A 194 -15.70 9.73 11.27
C CYS A 194 -16.33 10.65 12.34
N ARG A 195 -17.02 11.73 11.93
CA ARG A 195 -17.68 12.65 12.87
C ARG A 195 -19.07 12.18 13.30
N LYS A 196 -19.77 11.43 12.45
CA LYS A 196 -21.12 10.93 12.73
C LYS A 196 -21.05 9.76 13.71
N LEU A 197 -21.89 9.76 14.74
CA LEU A 197 -22.09 8.61 15.60
C LEU A 197 -22.97 7.53 14.90
N PRO A 198 -22.87 6.25 15.29
CA PRO A 198 -21.80 5.70 16.11
C PRO A 198 -20.46 5.78 15.37
N VAL A 199 -19.37 5.95 16.12
CA VAL A 199 -18.01 5.95 15.57
C VAL A 199 -17.76 4.59 14.93
N GLN A 200 -17.21 4.62 13.72
CA GLN A 200 -16.92 3.40 12.98
C GLN A 200 -15.48 2.96 13.20
N THR A 201 -15.22 1.68 12.97
CA THR A 201 -13.85 1.16 12.84
C THR A 201 -13.41 1.28 11.39
N ALA A 202 -12.15 1.63 11.16
CA ALA A 202 -11.49 1.63 9.87
C ALA A 202 -10.44 0.51 9.85
N GLN A 203 -10.28 -0.12 8.69
CA GLN A 203 -9.32 -1.19 8.46
C GLN A 203 -8.21 -0.70 7.52
N LEU A 204 -6.97 -1.10 7.77
CA LEU A 204 -5.86 -0.88 6.86
C LEU A 204 -6.15 -1.67 5.58
N MET A 205 -6.44 -0.95 4.49
CA MET A 205 -6.85 -1.55 3.23
C MET A 205 -5.76 -1.47 2.17
N ARG A 206 -4.89 -0.45 2.24
CA ARG A 206 -3.88 -0.19 1.21
C ARG A 206 -2.59 0.34 1.81
N VAL A 207 -1.45 -0.11 1.29
CA VAL A 207 -0.14 0.49 1.54
C VAL A 207 0.34 1.16 0.25
N HIS A 208 0.60 2.45 0.33
CA HIS A 208 1.05 3.29 -0.77
C HIS A 208 2.56 3.44 -0.68
N VAL A 209 3.28 3.22 -1.78
CA VAL A 209 4.73 3.42 -1.83
C VAL A 209 5.11 4.18 -3.10
N VAL A 210 5.74 5.33 -2.93
CA VAL A 210 6.27 6.15 -4.03
C VAL A 210 7.78 6.05 -3.99
N THR A 211 8.36 5.38 -4.98
CA THR A 211 9.80 5.14 -5.05
C THR A 211 10.54 6.35 -5.65
N PRO A 212 11.75 6.67 -5.16
CA PRO A 212 12.53 7.79 -5.66
C PRO A 212 13.12 7.51 -7.04
N LYS A 213 13.60 8.58 -7.67
CA LYS A 213 14.44 8.49 -8.87
C LYS A 213 15.91 8.25 -8.47
N ALA A 214 16.17 7.14 -7.80
CA ALA A 214 17.47 6.73 -7.27
C ALA A 214 17.68 5.21 -7.49
N PRO A 215 18.92 4.69 -7.50
CA PRO A 215 19.27 3.34 -7.89
C PRO A 215 19.14 2.41 -6.68
N ILE A 216 17.98 2.45 -6.03
CA ILE A 216 17.71 1.67 -4.82
C ILE A 216 16.70 0.58 -5.12
N THR A 217 16.83 -0.54 -4.42
CA THR A 217 15.87 -1.63 -4.41
C THR A 217 14.94 -1.41 -3.24
N VAL A 218 13.65 -1.20 -3.55
CA VAL A 218 12.58 -1.18 -2.55
C VAL A 218 11.84 -2.51 -2.64
N THR A 219 11.64 -3.19 -1.52
CA THR A 219 10.84 -4.41 -1.45
C THR A 219 9.70 -4.27 -0.45
N ILE A 220 8.60 -4.99 -0.69
CA ILE A 220 7.49 -5.12 0.25
C ILE A 220 7.25 -6.60 0.57
N GLN A 221 7.30 -6.96 1.86
CA GLN A 221 6.93 -8.26 2.40
C GLN A 221 5.95 -8.04 3.57
N PRO A 222 4.63 -7.98 3.30
CA PRO A 222 3.67 -7.75 4.37
C PRO A 222 3.60 -8.96 5.30
N ALA A 223 3.52 -8.69 6.60
CA ALA A 223 3.16 -9.67 7.62
C ALA A 223 2.07 -9.06 8.50
N VAL A 224 0.91 -9.71 8.56
CA VAL A 224 -0.23 -9.28 9.37
C VAL A 224 -0.52 -10.34 10.42
N GLU A 225 -0.38 -9.95 11.68
CA GLU A 225 -0.68 -10.78 12.84
C GLU A 225 -2.07 -10.42 13.39
N ILE A 226 -2.83 -11.44 13.79
CA ILE A 226 -4.17 -11.29 14.33
C ILE A 226 -4.20 -11.87 15.75
N PRO A 227 -4.64 -11.12 16.77
CA PRO A 227 -4.73 -11.61 18.14
C PRO A 227 -5.55 -12.91 18.22
N GLY A 228 -4.99 -13.92 18.89
CA GLY A 228 -5.62 -15.22 19.05
C GLY A 228 -5.50 -16.16 17.84
N GLN A 229 -4.79 -15.76 16.78
CA GLN A 229 -4.41 -16.65 15.68
C GLN A 229 -2.89 -16.81 15.68
N GLU A 230 -2.42 -18.05 15.51
CA GLU A 230 -0.99 -18.35 15.43
C GLU A 230 -0.48 -18.05 14.01
N GLY A 231 0.72 -17.48 13.91
CA GLY A 231 1.35 -17.15 12.62
C GLY A 231 0.96 -15.77 12.09
N TYR A 232 1.14 -15.57 10.78
CA TYR A 232 0.86 -14.29 10.13
C TYR A 232 0.35 -14.49 8.70
N PHE A 233 -0.45 -13.53 8.24
CA PHE A 233 -0.90 -13.42 6.86
C PHE A 233 0.08 -12.60 6.04
N GLY A 234 0.37 -13.03 4.82
CA GLY A 234 1.25 -12.32 3.90
C GLY A 234 0.86 -12.62 2.46
N THR A 235 1.70 -12.23 1.50
CA THR A 235 1.45 -12.46 0.06
C THR A 235 1.49 -13.94 -0.34
N GLY A 236 2.08 -14.80 0.49
CA GLY A 236 2.36 -16.21 0.13
C GLY A 236 3.58 -16.38 -0.76
N GLU A 237 4.23 -15.27 -1.11
CA GLU A 237 5.41 -15.21 -1.97
C GLU A 237 6.54 -14.49 -1.21
N GLY A 238 7.75 -14.55 -1.78
CA GLY A 238 8.88 -13.78 -1.28
C GLY A 238 8.73 -12.27 -1.51
N PRO A 239 9.75 -11.47 -1.12
CA PRO A 239 9.63 -10.02 -1.10
C PRO A 239 9.33 -9.45 -2.48
N LEU A 240 8.28 -8.64 -2.57
CA LEU A 240 7.84 -8.02 -3.81
C LEU A 240 8.74 -6.84 -4.14
N GLN A 241 9.49 -6.91 -5.23
CA GLN A 241 10.40 -5.85 -5.65
C GLN A 241 9.67 -4.74 -6.42
N LEU A 242 9.94 -3.49 -6.05
CA LEU A 242 9.40 -2.29 -6.70
C LEU A 242 10.46 -1.66 -7.61
N SER A 243 10.02 -1.20 -8.78
CA SER A 243 10.88 -0.39 -9.66
C SER A 243 11.06 1.02 -9.11
N TRP A 244 12.19 1.64 -9.42
CA TRP A 244 12.45 3.06 -9.14
C TRP A 244 11.49 3.98 -9.91
N ALA A 245 11.33 5.22 -9.42
CA ALA A 245 10.52 6.27 -10.04
C ALA A 245 9.04 5.91 -10.30
N ARG A 246 8.45 5.03 -9.50
CA ARG A 246 7.06 4.57 -9.64
C ARG A 246 6.24 4.83 -8.39
N TYR A 247 4.92 4.76 -8.56
CA TYR A 247 3.94 4.76 -7.50
C TYR A 247 3.22 3.41 -7.47
N TYR A 248 3.27 2.75 -6.32
CA TYR A 248 2.66 1.45 -6.07
C TYR A 248 1.57 1.54 -4.99
N ILE A 249 0.57 0.68 -5.14
CA ILE A 249 -0.42 0.38 -4.10
C ILE A 249 -0.41 -1.13 -3.88
N LEU A 250 -0.09 -1.55 -2.65
CA LEU A 250 -0.38 -2.89 -2.17
C LEU A 250 -1.76 -2.88 -1.52
N GLN A 251 -2.72 -3.57 -2.13
CA GLN A 251 -4.03 -3.80 -1.55
C GLN A 251 -3.99 -5.02 -0.62
N LEU A 252 -4.51 -4.84 0.60
CA LEU A 252 -4.62 -5.86 1.64
C LEU A 252 -5.94 -6.63 1.52
N PRO A 253 -6.01 -7.85 2.08
CA PRO A 253 -7.25 -8.61 2.18
C PRO A 253 -8.34 -7.83 2.93
N PHE A 254 -9.57 -7.90 2.43
CA PHE A 254 -10.73 -7.40 3.16
C PHE A 254 -11.13 -8.34 4.31
N ILE A 255 -11.05 -9.65 4.07
CA ILE A 255 -11.33 -10.71 5.04
C ILE A 255 -10.08 -11.55 5.20
N TYR A 256 -9.68 -11.78 6.45
CA TYR A 256 -8.56 -12.65 6.80
C TYR A 256 -9.11 -14.01 7.18
N SER A 257 -8.79 -15.02 6.40
CA SER A 257 -9.18 -16.41 6.64
C SER A 257 -7.98 -17.30 6.44
N GLY A 258 -7.62 -18.06 7.47
CA GLY A 258 -6.44 -18.91 7.49
C GLY A 258 -6.71 -20.23 8.21
N PRO A 259 -5.66 -20.95 8.64
CA PRO A 259 -5.78 -22.23 9.34
C PRO A 259 -6.62 -22.18 10.62
N SER A 260 -6.61 -21.05 11.34
CA SER A 260 -7.46 -20.82 12.52
C SER A 260 -8.91 -20.41 12.18
N GLY A 261 -9.30 -20.50 10.91
CA GLY A 261 -10.61 -20.08 10.42
C GLY A 261 -10.67 -18.62 9.98
N VAL A 262 -11.89 -18.13 9.79
CA VAL A 262 -12.15 -16.72 9.41
C VAL A 262 -12.01 -15.84 10.64
N TRP A 263 -11.22 -14.77 10.54
CA TRP A 263 -11.18 -13.75 11.57
C TRP A 263 -12.44 -12.89 11.54
N ILE A 264 -13.14 -12.86 12.67
CA ILE A 264 -14.26 -11.96 12.92
C ILE A 264 -13.76 -10.82 13.80
N PRO A 265 -13.67 -9.59 13.27
CA PRO A 265 -13.19 -8.45 14.05
C PRO A 265 -14.09 -8.18 15.26
N PRO A 266 -13.53 -7.77 16.41
CA PRO A 266 -14.33 -7.37 17.57
C PRO A 266 -15.17 -6.11 17.25
N VAL A 267 -16.29 -5.96 17.95
CA VAL A 267 -17.28 -4.89 17.72
C VAL A 267 -16.75 -3.50 18.13
N GLY A 268 -15.69 -3.44 18.94
CA GLY A 268 -15.08 -2.20 19.42
C GLY A 268 -14.34 -1.37 18.36
N VAL A 269 -13.93 -0.17 18.75
CA VAL A 269 -13.10 0.76 17.96
C VAL A 269 -11.62 0.72 18.33
N GLU A 270 -11.25 -0.24 19.17
CA GLU A 270 -9.89 -0.46 19.65
C GLU A 270 -8.94 -0.80 18.50
N ARG A 271 -7.64 -0.62 18.76
CA ARG A 271 -6.58 -1.01 17.84
C ARG A 271 -6.43 -2.53 17.90
N VAL A 272 -6.65 -3.22 16.79
CA VAL A 272 -6.65 -4.69 16.73
C VAL A 272 -5.96 -5.19 15.47
N GLY A 273 -5.22 -6.29 15.60
CA GLY A 273 -4.38 -6.83 14.54
C GLY A 273 -3.17 -5.92 14.29
N THR A 274 -2.12 -6.46 13.70
CA THR A 274 -0.87 -5.73 13.50
C THR A 274 -0.31 -6.02 12.12
N PHE A 275 -0.23 -5.00 11.27
CA PHE A 275 0.68 -4.98 10.14
C PHE A 275 2.08 -4.68 10.67
N LYS A 276 2.98 -5.65 10.54
CA LYS A 276 4.32 -5.58 11.12
C LYS A 276 5.18 -4.52 10.46
N GLY A 277 6.01 -3.87 11.27
CA GLY A 277 7.16 -3.11 10.83
C GLY A 277 8.13 -3.98 10.02
N ASP A 278 9.12 -3.34 9.40
CA ASP A 278 10.11 -3.97 8.50
C ASP A 278 9.52 -4.61 7.23
N ALA A 279 8.22 -4.48 7.02
CA ALA A 279 7.53 -4.97 5.84
C ALA A 279 7.96 -4.25 4.57
N ILE A 280 8.47 -3.01 4.67
CA ILE A 280 9.05 -2.28 3.54
C ILE A 280 10.54 -2.13 3.80
N GLN A 281 11.36 -2.67 2.90
CA GLN A 281 12.81 -2.57 3.00
C GLN A 281 13.39 -1.76 1.85
N VAL A 282 14.41 -0.98 2.17
CA VAL A 282 15.12 -0.13 1.20
C VAL A 282 16.59 -0.47 1.28
N LYS A 283 17.17 -0.91 0.16
CA LYS A 283 18.58 -1.30 0.09
C LYS A 283 19.21 -0.77 -1.20
N TYR A 284 20.49 -0.42 -1.12
CA TYR A 284 21.29 -0.21 -2.32
C TYR A 284 21.96 -1.54 -2.69
N ILE A 285 21.74 -1.98 -3.93
CA ILE A 285 22.45 -3.12 -4.53
C ILE A 285 23.03 -2.59 -5.83
N PRO A 286 24.37 -2.50 -5.98
CA PRO A 286 24.99 -2.04 -7.21
C PRO A 286 24.47 -2.80 -8.42
N MET A 287 23.98 -2.09 -9.43
CA MET A 287 23.35 -2.68 -10.62
C MET A 287 24.34 -3.52 -11.45
N LEU A 288 25.63 -3.18 -11.36
CA LEU A 288 26.73 -3.87 -12.00
C LEU A 288 27.72 -4.33 -10.93
N SER A 289 27.41 -5.39 -10.20
CA SER A 289 28.44 -6.13 -9.47
C SER A 289 29.29 -6.88 -10.51
N ARG A 290 30.60 -6.62 -10.58
CA ARG A 290 31.51 -7.46 -11.38
C ARG A 290 31.29 -8.92 -10.99
N ARG A 291 30.82 -9.74 -11.94
CA ARG A 291 31.02 -11.19 -11.89
C ARG A 291 32.47 -11.49 -12.26
#